data_AF-A0A7J8VW44-F1
#
_entry.id   AF-A0A7J8VW44-F1
#
_cell.length_a   1.000
_cell.length_b   1.000
_cell.length_c   1.000
_cell.angle_alpha   90.00
_cell.angle_beta   90.00
_cell.angle_gamma   90.00
#
_symmetry.space_group_name_H-M   'P 1'
#
loop_
_entity.id
_entity.type
_entity.pdbx_description
1 polymer ?
#
loop_
_entity_poly.entity_id
_entity_poly.type
_entity_poly.pdbx_seq_one_letter_code
_entity_poly.pdbx_strand_id
1 'polypeptide(L)'
;MAALGKLEDPLFNWFNSQSNPPVAIISDFFLGWTQHLATRLQIPRLAFFSTRAFLVSVFDYIWNNVEKVKCLSEVEFGHLPGSPVFKQEHLPSLFKLYKISDPDWEFVKDGLLANTKSWGYVLNSFDALEGEYVQWLKTHVAHDRVFNVGPLSLIGPDVSDRGNSGSSSDQVLTWLDRCPDCSVVYVCFGSQRLLRKEQMEALANGLEKSATRFMWVVKSGTTQQQVEGYGVVPNGFEQRTAGQGLVIKGVGTAKVGTEPQSSGWISESLWVELGFGRDSGWSHDIGLAYGGWPVSERQALGG
;
A
#
# COMPACT_ATOMS: atom_id res chain seq x y z
N MET A 1 -1.97 -8.58 14.21
CA MET A 1 -2.59 -7.50 15.02
C MET A 1 -2.85 -7.97 16.45
N ALA A 2 -3.61 -9.05 16.69
CA ALA A 2 -3.86 -9.59 18.04
C ALA A 2 -2.59 -9.84 18.88
N ALA A 3 -1.55 -10.43 18.29
CA ALA A 3 -0.28 -10.65 18.98
C ALA A 3 0.39 -9.34 19.45
N LEU A 4 0.27 -8.25 18.69
CA LEU A 4 0.82 -6.94 19.07
C LEU A 4 0.01 -6.29 20.18
N GLY A 5 -1.29 -6.59 20.31
CA GLY A 5 -2.12 -6.14 21.43
C GLY A 5 -1.60 -6.57 22.79
N LYS A 6 -0.86 -7.69 22.85
CA LYS A 6 -0.20 -8.16 24.09
C LYS A 6 0.90 -7.22 24.60
N LEU A 7 1.28 -6.21 23.82
CA LEU A 7 2.23 -5.18 24.23
C LEU A 7 1.58 -4.07 25.06
N GLU A 8 0.26 -4.04 25.21
CA GLU A 8 -0.44 -2.99 25.96
C GLU A 8 0.07 -2.83 27.40
N ASP A 9 0.05 -3.91 28.20
CA ASP A 9 0.53 -3.84 29.59
C ASP A 9 2.03 -3.59 29.70
N PRO A 10 2.92 -4.25 28.91
CA PRO A 10 4.33 -3.90 28.88
C PRO A 10 4.60 -2.42 28.58
N LEU A 11 3.89 -1.84 27.61
CA LEU A 11 4.06 -0.43 27.25
C LEU A 11 3.48 0.51 28.31
N PHE A 12 2.35 0.18 28.93
CA PHE A 12 1.79 0.94 30.04
C PHE A 12 2.77 0.98 31.23
N ASN A 13 3.35 -0.15 31.59
CA ASN A 13 4.34 -0.24 32.67
C ASN A 13 5.63 0.51 32.32
N TRP A 14 6.11 0.38 31.07
CA TRP A 14 7.25 1.13 30.58
C TRP A 14 7.01 2.64 30.65
N PHE A 15 5.82 3.10 30.24
CA PHE A 15 5.46 4.52 30.26
C PHE A 15 5.50 5.09 31.68
N ASN A 16 4.90 4.40 32.64
CA ASN A 16 4.88 4.82 34.05
C ASN A 16 6.24 4.77 34.74
N SER A 17 7.22 4.05 34.19
CA SER A 17 8.59 4.02 34.73
C SER A 17 9.49 5.13 34.19
N GLN A 18 9.05 5.90 33.18
CA GLN A 18 9.83 7.00 32.64
C GLN A 18 9.73 8.25 33.52
N SER A 19 10.86 8.93 33.74
CA SER A 19 10.87 10.23 34.43
C SER A 19 10.26 11.37 33.60
N ASN A 20 10.24 11.22 32.28
CA ASN A 20 9.60 12.15 31.34
C ASN A 20 8.88 11.35 30.24
N PRO A 21 7.66 10.86 30.51
CA PRO A 21 6.96 9.99 29.57
C PRO A 21 6.42 10.77 28.35
N PRO A 22 6.20 10.09 27.20
CA PRO A 22 5.59 10.71 26.03
C PRO A 22 4.23 11.35 26.32
N VAL A 23 3.90 12.48 25.69
CA VAL A 23 2.61 13.18 25.91
C VAL A 23 1.52 12.81 24.90
N ALA A 24 1.84 11.97 23.90
CA ALA A 24 0.92 11.52 22.88
C ALA A 24 1.41 10.20 22.26
N ILE A 25 0.49 9.44 21.66
CA ILE A 25 0.80 8.25 20.87
C ILE A 25 0.51 8.54 19.40
N ILE A 26 1.47 8.28 18.52
CA ILE A 26 1.22 8.18 17.07
C ILE A 26 1.47 6.73 16.68
N SER A 27 0.46 6.08 16.10
CA SER A 27 0.53 4.66 15.75
C SER A 27 -0.15 4.43 14.42
N ASP A 28 0.37 3.48 13.65
CA ASP A 28 -0.27 3.01 12.42
C ASP A 28 -1.72 2.54 12.68
N PHE A 29 -2.61 2.74 11.69
CA PHE A 29 -4.03 2.40 11.79
C PHE A 29 -4.31 0.90 12.02
N PHE A 30 -3.39 0.00 11.68
CA PHE A 30 -3.45 -1.42 12.05
C PHE A 30 -3.25 -1.66 13.56
N LEU A 31 -2.71 -0.68 14.29
CA LEU A 31 -2.47 -0.72 15.72
C LEU A 31 -3.56 0.02 16.50
N GLY A 32 -4.82 -0.08 16.05
CA GLY A 32 -5.96 0.55 16.69
C GLY A 32 -6.13 0.23 18.18
N TRP A 33 -5.63 -0.93 18.64
CA TRP A 33 -5.60 -1.29 20.05
C TRP A 33 -4.84 -0.28 20.93
N THR A 34 -3.88 0.46 20.38
CA THR A 34 -3.15 1.51 21.10
C THR A 34 -4.06 2.67 21.52
N GLN A 35 -5.29 2.76 20.99
CA GLN A 35 -6.31 3.68 21.50
C GLN A 35 -6.71 3.35 22.94
N HIS A 36 -6.78 2.06 23.31
CA HIS A 36 -7.05 1.64 24.68
C HIS A 36 -5.90 2.04 25.61
N LEU A 37 -4.66 1.82 25.16
CA LEU A 37 -3.46 2.28 25.86
C LEU A 37 -3.49 3.80 26.10
N ALA A 38 -3.77 4.58 25.05
CA ALA A 38 -3.86 6.04 25.14
C ALA A 38 -4.93 6.49 26.14
N THR A 39 -6.09 5.82 26.13
CA THR A 39 -7.18 6.08 27.08
C THR A 39 -6.75 5.78 28.53
N ARG A 40 -6.08 4.64 28.77
CA ARG A 40 -5.54 4.27 30.09
C ARG A 40 -4.50 5.26 30.60
N LEU A 41 -3.64 5.74 29.71
CA LEU A 41 -2.60 6.73 30.00
C LEU A 41 -3.13 8.17 30.06
N GLN A 42 -4.39 8.39 29.67
CA GLN A 42 -5.02 9.71 29.58
C GLN A 42 -4.27 10.71 28.66
N ILE A 43 -3.73 10.21 27.54
CA ILE A 43 -3.03 11.01 26.53
C ILE A 43 -3.70 10.89 25.16
N PRO A 44 -3.56 11.89 24.26
CA PRO A 44 -4.08 11.79 22.91
C PRO A 44 -3.37 10.71 22.09
N ARG A 45 -4.15 9.98 21.27
CA ARG A 45 -3.64 9.15 20.17
C ARG A 45 -3.94 9.80 18.84
N LEU A 46 -2.96 9.87 17.95
CA LEU A 46 -3.16 10.14 16.54
C LEU A 46 -3.04 8.84 15.73
N ALA A 47 -4.06 8.52 14.95
CA ALA A 47 -4.01 7.41 14.01
C ALA A 47 -3.24 7.84 12.76
N PHE A 48 -2.15 7.15 12.48
CA PHE A 48 -1.37 7.35 11.28
C PHE A 48 -1.86 6.42 10.16
N PHE A 49 -2.25 7.01 9.04
CA PHE A 49 -2.63 6.28 7.84
C PHE A 49 -1.54 6.47 6.78
N SER A 50 -0.86 5.37 6.49
CA SER A 50 0.04 5.24 5.34
C SER A 50 -0.70 5.05 4.01
N THR A 51 -2.03 5.02 4.07
CA THR A 51 -2.95 4.84 2.94
C THR A 51 -3.62 6.16 2.54
N ARG A 52 -4.28 6.12 1.38
CA ARG A 52 -5.06 7.21 0.80
C ARG A 52 -6.30 7.52 1.62
N ALA A 53 -6.69 8.80 1.70
CA ALA A 53 -7.87 9.27 2.43
C ALA A 53 -9.17 8.57 1.97
N PHE A 54 -9.24 8.26 0.67
CA PHE A 54 -10.32 7.45 0.10
C PHE A 54 -10.47 6.08 0.78
N LEU A 55 -9.37 5.35 0.93
CA LEU A 55 -9.40 4.01 1.53
C LEU A 55 -9.77 4.07 3.03
N VAL A 56 -9.34 5.12 3.73
CA VAL A 56 -9.77 5.36 5.13
C VAL A 56 -11.29 5.50 5.20
N SER A 57 -11.87 6.26 4.28
CA SER A 57 -13.33 6.50 4.21
C SER A 57 -14.11 5.22 3.88
N VAL A 58 -13.58 4.39 2.96
CA VAL A 58 -14.13 3.07 2.63
C VAL A 58 -14.06 2.13 3.84
N PHE A 59 -12.94 2.10 4.56
CA PHE A 59 -12.80 1.27 5.75
C PHE A 59 -13.78 1.68 6.85
N ASP A 60 -13.93 2.98 7.10
CA ASP A 60 -14.87 3.49 8.08
C ASP A 60 -16.29 2.94 7.83
N TYR A 61 -16.80 3.07 6.61
CA TYR A 61 -18.11 2.53 6.27
C TYR A 61 -18.18 0.99 6.41
N ILE A 62 -17.19 0.27 5.87
CA ILE A 62 -17.19 -1.20 5.87
C ILE A 62 -17.21 -1.75 7.29
N TRP A 63 -16.35 -1.25 8.19
CA TRP A 63 -16.23 -1.81 9.53
C TRP A 63 -17.42 -1.46 10.41
N ASN A 64 -18.04 -0.29 10.22
CA ASN A 64 -19.28 0.08 10.90
C ASN A 64 -20.50 -0.73 10.40
N ASN A 65 -20.44 -1.33 9.20
CA ASN A 65 -21.55 -2.03 8.56
C ASN A 65 -21.20 -3.48 8.17
N VAL A 66 -20.24 -4.09 8.87
CA VAL A 66 -19.55 -5.30 8.42
C VAL A 66 -20.50 -6.47 8.09
N GLU A 67 -21.53 -6.68 8.91
CA GLU A 67 -22.53 -7.75 8.72
C GLU A 67 -23.36 -7.52 7.45
N LYS A 68 -23.82 -6.28 7.23
CA LYS A 68 -24.54 -5.89 6.03
C LYS A 68 -23.67 -6.06 4.78
N VAL A 69 -22.45 -5.53 4.82
CA VAL A 69 -21.51 -5.54 3.68
C VAL A 69 -21.11 -6.96 3.28
N LYS A 70 -21.01 -7.90 4.24
CA LYS A 70 -20.71 -9.31 3.95
C LYS A 70 -21.81 -10.02 3.14
N CYS A 71 -23.06 -9.58 3.27
CA CYS A 71 -24.21 -10.16 2.57
C CYS A 71 -24.47 -9.55 1.19
N LEU A 72 -23.72 -8.51 0.80
CA LEU A 72 -23.90 -7.81 -0.46
C LEU A 72 -22.93 -8.31 -1.52
N SER A 73 -23.42 -8.52 -2.75
CA SER A 73 -22.60 -8.78 -3.93
C SER A 73 -21.91 -7.51 -4.45
N GLU A 74 -22.53 -6.36 -4.21
CA GLU A 74 -22.06 -5.04 -4.61
C GLU A 74 -22.38 -4.02 -3.51
N VAL A 75 -21.44 -3.12 -3.25
CA VAL A 75 -21.49 -2.16 -2.16
C VAL A 75 -21.39 -0.76 -2.74
N GLU A 76 -22.46 0.00 -2.54
CA GLU A 76 -22.54 1.41 -2.90
C GLU A 76 -22.05 2.28 -1.73
N PHE A 77 -21.15 3.22 -2.03
CA PHE A 77 -20.63 4.20 -1.09
C PHE A 77 -21.21 5.59 -1.42
N GLY A 78 -22.53 5.68 -1.51
CA GLY A 78 -23.23 6.90 -1.94
C GLY A 78 -22.94 8.14 -1.08
N HIS A 79 -22.49 7.94 0.16
CA HIS A 79 -22.10 9.00 1.10
C HIS A 79 -20.68 9.54 0.84
N LEU A 80 -19.86 8.88 0.02
CA LEU A 80 -18.51 9.33 -0.33
C LEU A 80 -18.52 10.22 -1.58
N PRO A 81 -17.54 11.14 -1.73
CA PRO A 81 -17.32 11.85 -2.99
C PRO A 81 -17.26 10.89 -4.19
N GLY A 82 -18.03 11.20 -5.23
CA GLY A 82 -18.14 10.40 -6.45
C GLY A 82 -19.01 9.14 -6.34
N SER A 83 -19.60 8.87 -5.16
CA SER A 83 -20.54 7.76 -4.91
C SER A 83 -20.09 6.42 -5.52
N PRO A 84 -18.87 5.94 -5.25
CA PRO A 84 -18.34 4.78 -5.95
C PRO A 84 -19.06 3.49 -5.56
N VAL A 85 -19.05 2.54 -6.49
CA VAL A 85 -19.70 1.24 -6.33
C VAL A 85 -18.67 0.15 -6.58
N PHE A 86 -18.59 -0.81 -5.66
CA PHE A 86 -17.64 -1.91 -5.74
C PHE A 86 -18.32 -3.26 -5.58
N LYS A 87 -18.01 -4.18 -6.50
CA LYS A 87 -18.24 -5.60 -6.28
C LYS A 87 -17.51 -6.07 -5.03
N GLN A 88 -18.07 -7.05 -4.33
CA GLN A 88 -17.49 -7.58 -3.10
C GLN A 88 -16.04 -8.08 -3.28
N GLU A 89 -15.71 -8.63 -4.44
CA GLU A 89 -14.35 -9.08 -4.80
C GLU A 89 -13.33 -7.93 -4.90
N HIS A 90 -13.83 -6.72 -5.18
CA HIS A 90 -13.11 -5.44 -5.21
C HIS A 90 -13.15 -4.71 -3.87
N LEU A 91 -13.41 -5.39 -2.76
CA LEU A 91 -13.24 -4.78 -1.43
C LEU A 91 -11.85 -5.08 -0.86
N PRO A 92 -11.35 -4.23 0.07
CA PRO A 92 -10.04 -4.41 0.67
C PRO A 92 -9.84 -5.81 1.24
N SER A 93 -8.65 -6.39 1.03
CA SER A 93 -8.34 -7.77 1.43
C SER A 93 -8.58 -8.02 2.92
N LEU A 94 -8.36 -7.01 3.77
CA LEU A 94 -8.58 -7.09 5.21
C LEU A 94 -10.04 -7.40 5.56
N PHE A 95 -10.99 -6.80 4.83
CA PHE A 95 -12.41 -7.11 4.97
C PHE A 95 -12.75 -8.48 4.35
N LYS A 96 -12.19 -8.81 3.19
CA LYS A 96 -12.48 -10.09 2.53
C LYS A 96 -12.06 -11.28 3.39
N LEU A 97 -10.92 -11.17 4.07
CA LEU A 97 -10.38 -12.22 4.95
C LEU A 97 -11.03 -12.26 6.35
N TYR A 98 -11.76 -11.22 6.74
CA TYR A 98 -12.45 -11.15 8.04
C TYR A 98 -13.45 -12.29 8.22
N LYS A 99 -13.35 -12.96 9.37
CA LYS A 99 -14.23 -14.05 9.80
C LYS A 99 -15.03 -13.60 11.02
N ILE A 100 -16.35 -13.60 10.89
CA ILE A 100 -17.26 -13.25 11.98
C ILE A 100 -17.09 -14.26 13.12
N SER A 101 -17.05 -13.76 14.35
CA SER A 101 -16.93 -14.55 15.59
C SER A 101 -15.59 -15.27 15.79
N ASP A 102 -14.59 -15.03 14.94
CA ASP A 102 -13.22 -15.46 15.19
C ASP A 102 -12.52 -14.44 16.12
N PRO A 103 -11.99 -14.85 17.28
CA PRO A 103 -11.46 -13.90 18.27
C PRO A 103 -10.34 -12.98 17.75
N ASP A 104 -9.45 -13.49 16.90
CA ASP A 104 -8.36 -12.69 16.34
C ASP A 104 -8.90 -11.66 15.35
N TRP A 105 -9.94 -12.02 14.60
CA TRP A 105 -10.61 -11.12 13.66
C TRP A 105 -11.53 -10.10 14.32
N GLU A 106 -12.20 -10.45 15.41
CA GLU A 106 -12.93 -9.46 16.23
C GLU A 106 -11.96 -8.44 16.83
N PHE A 107 -10.79 -8.88 17.31
CA PHE A 107 -9.74 -7.94 17.75
C PHE A 107 -9.29 -6.99 16.63
N VAL A 108 -9.14 -7.49 15.40
CA VAL A 108 -8.80 -6.65 14.23
C VAL A 108 -9.90 -5.64 13.95
N LYS A 109 -11.16 -6.07 13.92
CA LYS A 109 -12.32 -5.20 13.71
C LYS A 109 -12.42 -4.13 14.79
N ASP A 110 -12.28 -4.51 16.06
CA ASP A 110 -12.28 -3.59 17.19
C ASP A 110 -11.16 -2.55 17.08
N GLY A 111 -9.95 -2.98 16.69
CA GLY A 111 -8.85 -2.06 16.41
C GLY A 111 -9.18 -1.07 15.28
N LEU A 112 -9.76 -1.54 14.18
CA LEU A 112 -10.11 -0.68 13.05
C LEU A 112 -11.20 0.32 13.40
N LEU A 113 -12.22 -0.11 14.15
CA LEU A 113 -13.26 0.76 14.70
C LEU A 113 -12.69 1.75 15.72
N ALA A 114 -11.74 1.33 16.55
CA ALA A 114 -11.10 2.19 17.55
C ALA A 114 -10.34 3.38 16.93
N ASN A 115 -9.96 3.31 15.64
CA ASN A 115 -9.38 4.46 14.97
C ASN A 115 -10.31 5.68 15.00
N THR A 116 -11.63 5.51 14.88
CA THR A 116 -12.63 6.61 14.95
C THR A 116 -12.65 7.36 16.28
N LYS A 117 -12.08 6.76 17.34
CA LYS A 117 -11.99 7.35 18.68
C LYS A 117 -10.66 8.07 18.93
N SER A 118 -9.78 8.12 17.93
CA SER A 118 -8.50 8.82 18.04
C SER A 118 -8.71 10.31 18.24
N TRP A 119 -7.71 10.99 18.81
CA TRP A 119 -7.71 12.44 18.92
C TRP A 119 -7.58 13.13 17.57
N GLY A 120 -6.89 12.52 16.61
CA GLY A 120 -6.56 13.11 15.31
C GLY A 120 -6.15 12.07 14.28
N TYR A 121 -6.30 12.36 13.00
CA TYR A 121 -5.79 11.53 11.91
C TYR A 121 -4.58 12.21 11.27
N VAL A 122 -3.53 11.44 11.01
CA VAL A 122 -2.35 11.88 10.26
C VAL A 122 -2.29 11.03 9.00
N LEU A 123 -2.43 11.68 7.84
CA LEU A 123 -2.48 11.04 6.54
C LEU A 123 -1.16 11.32 5.80
N ASN A 124 -0.54 10.27 5.26
CA ASN A 124 0.55 10.40 4.29
C ASN A 124 0.00 10.75 2.90
N SER A 125 -0.64 11.90 2.79
CA SER A 125 -1.26 12.44 1.57
C SER A 125 -1.18 13.97 1.55
N PHE A 126 -1.76 14.61 0.53
CA PHE A 126 -1.82 16.07 0.37
C PHE A 126 -3.12 16.51 -0.31
N ASP A 127 -3.52 17.76 -0.07
CA ASP A 127 -4.86 18.26 -0.42
C ASP A 127 -5.12 18.28 -1.93
N ALA A 128 -4.13 18.65 -2.75
CA ALA A 128 -4.31 18.68 -4.21
C ALA A 128 -4.60 17.29 -4.82
N LEU A 129 -4.31 16.21 -4.09
CA LEU A 129 -4.56 14.85 -4.52
C LEU A 129 -5.88 14.27 -4.00
N GLU A 130 -6.28 14.61 -2.75
CA GLU A 130 -7.39 13.95 -2.06
C GLU A 130 -8.28 14.89 -1.24
N GLY A 131 -8.26 16.19 -1.51
CA GLY A 131 -8.92 17.21 -0.70
C GLY A 131 -10.40 16.95 -0.41
N GLU A 132 -11.16 16.46 -1.39
CA GLU A 132 -12.59 16.11 -1.20
C GLU A 132 -12.78 15.01 -0.16
N TYR A 133 -11.96 13.97 -0.18
CA TYR A 133 -12.02 12.88 0.80
C TYR A 133 -11.49 13.32 2.16
N VAL A 134 -10.48 14.19 2.22
CA VAL A 134 -9.99 14.78 3.47
C VAL A 134 -11.08 15.62 4.13
N GLN A 135 -11.79 16.44 3.35
CA GLN A 135 -12.91 17.24 3.84
C GLN A 135 -14.08 16.35 4.29
N TRP A 136 -14.35 15.27 3.55
CA TRP A 136 -15.33 14.27 3.96
C TRP A 136 -14.97 13.67 5.33
N LEU A 137 -13.71 13.25 5.52
CA LEU A 137 -13.22 12.69 6.79
C LEU A 137 -13.39 13.66 7.97
N LYS A 138 -13.04 14.93 7.78
CA LYS A 138 -13.23 15.97 8.81
C LYS A 138 -14.69 16.10 9.24
N THR A 139 -15.61 15.95 8.29
CA THR A 139 -17.06 16.11 8.51
C THR A 139 -17.68 14.89 9.20
N HIS A 140 -17.20 13.66 8.90
CA HIS A 140 -17.89 12.42 9.29
C HIS A 140 -17.22 11.64 10.42
N VAL A 141 -15.90 11.75 10.62
CA VAL A 141 -15.14 10.84 11.51
C VAL A 141 -14.67 11.54 12.79
N ALA A 142 -15.53 12.43 13.30
CA ALA A 142 -15.57 12.98 14.66
C ALA A 142 -14.85 14.31 14.96
N HIS A 143 -14.00 14.90 14.10
CA HIS A 143 -13.45 16.26 14.33
C HIS A 143 -12.65 16.84 13.13
N ASP A 144 -12.43 18.16 13.14
CA ASP A 144 -11.61 18.91 12.16
C ASP A 144 -10.10 18.55 12.14
N ARG A 145 -9.64 17.68 13.04
CA ARG A 145 -8.22 17.30 13.21
C ARG A 145 -7.80 16.16 12.29
N VAL A 146 -7.80 16.44 10.99
CA VAL A 146 -7.25 15.55 9.95
C VAL A 146 -6.09 16.30 9.27
N PHE A 147 -4.89 15.75 9.41
CA PHE A 147 -3.64 16.39 9.00
C PHE A 147 -3.00 15.64 7.84
N ASN A 148 -2.86 16.30 6.71
CA ASN A 148 -2.03 15.83 5.60
C ASN A 148 -0.58 16.21 5.87
N VAL A 149 0.31 15.22 5.91
CA VAL A 149 1.76 15.40 6.16
C VAL A 149 2.62 14.84 5.03
N GLY A 150 1.98 14.39 3.94
CA GLY A 150 2.63 13.70 2.84
C GLY A 150 2.95 14.58 1.64
N PRO A 151 3.65 14.01 0.65
CA PRO A 151 4.20 12.66 0.67
C PRO A 151 5.50 12.59 1.50
N LEU A 152 5.50 11.79 2.56
CA LEU A 152 6.64 11.65 3.49
C LEU A 152 7.88 11.06 2.81
N SER A 153 7.72 10.40 1.66
CA SER A 153 8.83 9.92 0.84
C SER A 153 9.72 11.06 0.32
N LEU A 154 9.23 12.29 0.24
CA LEU A 154 10.00 13.45 -0.21
C LEU A 154 10.72 14.20 0.92
N ILE A 155 10.44 13.84 2.18
CA ILE A 155 10.86 14.59 3.38
C ILE A 155 11.89 13.80 4.22
N GLY A 156 12.31 12.61 3.75
CA GLY A 156 13.30 11.78 4.44
C GLY A 156 14.71 12.39 4.43
N PRO A 157 15.59 12.04 5.41
CA PRO A 157 17.01 12.36 5.32
C PRO A 157 17.58 11.81 4.01
N ASP A 158 18.64 12.45 3.51
CA ASP A 158 19.34 12.03 2.30
C ASP A 158 19.51 10.51 2.28
N VAL A 159 19.32 9.95 1.08
CA VAL A 159 19.10 8.53 0.78
C VAL A 159 20.29 7.63 1.20
N SER A 160 21.32 8.19 1.85
CA SER A 160 22.53 7.53 2.33
C SER A 160 22.30 6.56 3.50
N ASP A 161 21.33 6.79 4.39
CA ASP A 161 21.32 6.12 5.71
C ASP A 161 20.27 5.00 5.92
N ARG A 162 19.45 4.66 4.92
CA ARG A 162 18.33 3.70 5.11
C ARG A 162 18.48 2.33 4.47
N GLY A 163 19.70 1.81 4.31
CA GLY A 163 19.88 0.39 4.00
C GLY A 163 21.24 0.05 3.41
N ASN A 164 21.96 -0.80 4.16
CA ASN A 164 23.24 -1.41 3.82
C ASN A 164 23.29 -1.91 2.37
N SER A 165 24.03 -1.21 1.49
CA SER A 165 24.70 -1.75 0.28
C SER A 165 25.11 -0.61 -0.67
N GLY A 166 26.28 -0.03 -0.42
CA GLY A 166 27.00 0.81 -1.39
C GLY A 166 27.62 0.02 -2.56
N SER A 167 27.01 -1.10 -2.96
CA SER A 167 27.50 -1.94 -4.06
C SER A 167 26.38 -2.41 -5.00
N SER A 168 25.15 -2.56 -4.51
CA SER A 168 23.98 -2.90 -5.33
C SER A 168 23.34 -1.66 -5.97
N SER A 169 23.38 -0.52 -5.28
CA SER A 169 22.90 0.77 -5.80
C SER A 169 23.72 1.22 -7.01
N ASP A 170 25.04 1.21 -6.88
CA ASP A 170 25.95 1.61 -7.95
C ASP A 170 25.80 0.74 -9.21
N GLN A 171 25.57 -0.56 -9.04
CA GLN A 171 25.32 -1.47 -10.17
C GLN A 171 23.99 -1.17 -10.88
N VAL A 172 22.94 -0.84 -10.13
CA VAL A 172 21.63 -0.47 -10.69
C VAL A 172 21.75 0.83 -11.46
N LEU A 173 22.35 1.87 -10.86
CA LEU A 173 22.55 3.16 -11.51
C LEU A 173 23.41 3.02 -12.77
N THR A 174 24.55 2.33 -12.68
CA THR A 174 25.42 2.08 -13.85
C THR A 174 24.70 1.34 -14.99
N TRP A 175 23.76 0.44 -14.66
CA TRP A 175 22.97 -0.26 -15.67
C TRP A 175 21.91 0.66 -16.31
N LEU A 176 21.25 1.50 -15.49
CA LEU A 176 20.28 2.49 -15.95
C LEU A 176 20.93 3.57 -16.83
N ASP A 177 22.13 4.03 -16.49
CA ASP A 177 22.90 5.03 -17.27
C ASP A 177 23.22 4.56 -18.70
N ARG A 178 23.14 3.25 -18.97
CA ARG A 178 23.35 2.67 -20.30
C ARG A 178 22.06 2.47 -21.09
N CYS A 179 20.92 2.69 -20.46
CA CYS A 179 19.61 2.56 -21.09
C CYS A 179 19.19 3.92 -21.67
N PRO A 180 18.53 3.94 -22.84
CA PRO A 180 17.87 5.16 -23.31
C PRO A 180 16.82 5.65 -22.32
N ASP A 181 16.62 6.97 -22.30
CA ASP A 181 15.54 7.60 -21.54
C ASP A 181 14.18 7.00 -21.94
N CYS A 182 13.24 6.98 -21.00
CA CYS A 182 11.90 6.39 -21.16
C CYS A 182 11.84 4.89 -21.50
N SER A 183 12.96 4.14 -21.51
CA SER A 183 12.99 2.83 -22.17
C SER A 183 12.97 1.60 -21.25
N VAL A 184 13.00 1.80 -19.92
CA VAL A 184 13.05 0.71 -18.93
C VAL A 184 11.72 0.54 -18.23
N VAL A 185 11.23 -0.70 -18.18
CA VAL A 185 10.06 -1.08 -17.38
C VAL A 185 10.51 -1.54 -16.00
N TYR A 186 10.07 -0.85 -14.96
CA TYR A 186 10.27 -1.29 -13.58
C TYR A 186 9.15 -2.22 -13.12
N VAL A 187 9.51 -3.37 -12.53
CA VAL A 187 8.57 -4.37 -12.03
C VAL A 187 8.89 -4.72 -10.59
N CYS A 188 7.93 -4.54 -9.68
CA CYS A 188 8.04 -4.87 -8.26
C CYS A 188 6.64 -5.10 -7.68
N PHE A 189 6.52 -6.01 -6.70
CA PHE A 189 5.26 -6.34 -6.02
C PHE A 189 5.27 -5.96 -4.53
N GLY A 190 6.15 -5.01 -4.18
CA GLY A 190 6.32 -4.55 -2.81
C GLY A 190 6.92 -5.62 -1.89
N SER A 191 6.92 -5.31 -0.59
CA SER A 191 7.56 -6.16 0.43
C SER A 191 6.70 -7.33 0.89
N GLN A 192 5.39 -7.28 0.65
CA GLN A 192 4.42 -8.22 1.23
C GLN A 192 3.95 -9.31 0.27
N ARG A 193 4.05 -9.11 -1.05
CA ARG A 193 3.52 -10.08 -2.03
C ARG A 193 4.59 -11.04 -2.53
N LEU A 194 4.16 -12.28 -2.75
CA LEU A 194 4.90 -13.31 -3.45
C LEU A 194 4.02 -13.81 -4.59
N LEU A 195 4.62 -14.04 -5.75
CA LEU A 195 3.92 -14.54 -6.92
C LEU A 195 3.84 -16.06 -6.88
N ARG A 196 2.71 -16.61 -7.34
CA ARG A 196 2.58 -18.05 -7.58
C ARG A 196 3.51 -18.47 -8.70
N LYS A 197 3.89 -19.75 -8.74
CA LYS A 197 4.80 -20.30 -9.74
C LYS A 197 4.36 -19.96 -11.16
N GLU A 198 3.09 -20.14 -11.47
CA GLU A 198 2.52 -19.91 -12.80
C GLU A 198 2.56 -18.42 -13.17
N GLN A 199 2.25 -17.54 -12.21
CA GLN A 199 2.35 -16.09 -12.38
C GLN A 199 3.80 -15.67 -12.62
N MET A 200 4.74 -16.33 -11.95
CA MET A 200 6.16 -16.03 -12.09
C MET A 200 6.73 -16.44 -13.42
N GLU A 201 6.37 -17.63 -13.89
CA GLU A 201 6.72 -18.12 -15.22
C GLU A 201 6.07 -17.26 -16.31
N ALA A 202 4.80 -16.87 -16.15
CA ALA A 202 4.11 -16.00 -17.08
C ALA A 202 4.75 -14.61 -17.17
N LEU A 203 5.09 -14.00 -16.03
CA LEU A 203 5.76 -12.70 -16.00
C LEU A 203 7.15 -12.78 -16.65
N ALA A 204 7.96 -13.77 -16.29
CA ALA A 204 9.28 -13.97 -16.89
C ALA A 204 9.18 -14.17 -18.41
N ASN A 205 8.26 -15.01 -18.88
CA ASN A 205 8.03 -15.23 -20.31
C ASN A 205 7.57 -13.95 -21.03
N GLY A 206 6.71 -13.16 -20.39
CA GLY A 206 6.28 -11.86 -20.90
C GLY A 206 7.43 -10.87 -21.04
N LEU A 207 8.26 -10.73 -20.01
CA LEU A 207 9.44 -9.87 -20.03
C LEU A 207 10.43 -10.28 -21.12
N GLU A 208 10.73 -11.58 -21.21
CA GLU A 208 11.63 -12.15 -22.23
C GLU A 208 11.11 -11.86 -23.65
N LYS A 209 9.84 -12.16 -23.93
CA LYS A 209 9.24 -11.97 -25.26
C LYS A 209 9.00 -10.52 -25.65
N SER A 210 8.84 -9.62 -24.66
CA SER A 210 8.56 -8.21 -24.93
C SER A 210 9.71 -7.48 -25.62
N ALA A 211 10.93 -8.05 -25.57
CA ALA A 211 12.18 -7.39 -25.99
C ALA A 211 12.41 -6.00 -25.36
N THR A 212 11.60 -5.61 -24.36
CA THR A 212 11.67 -4.33 -23.67
C THR A 212 12.71 -4.43 -22.56
N ARG A 213 13.46 -3.35 -22.30
CA ARG A 213 14.38 -3.33 -21.16
C ARG A 213 13.59 -3.33 -19.87
N PHE A 214 14.02 -4.11 -18.89
CA PHE A 214 13.29 -4.20 -17.63
C PHE A 214 14.21 -4.27 -16.42
N MET A 215 13.72 -3.73 -15.32
CA MET A 215 14.31 -3.91 -13.99
C MET A 215 13.26 -4.59 -13.11
N TRP A 216 13.52 -5.83 -12.73
CA TRP A 216 12.56 -6.65 -12.00
C TRP A 216 13.10 -7.01 -10.62
N VAL A 217 12.48 -6.45 -9.58
CA VAL A 217 12.77 -6.76 -8.18
C VAL A 217 12.00 -8.01 -7.77
N VAL A 218 12.73 -9.01 -7.33
CA VAL A 218 12.19 -10.32 -6.97
C VAL A 218 12.46 -10.62 -5.52
N LYS A 219 11.38 -10.92 -4.80
CA LYS A 219 11.46 -11.47 -3.47
C LYS A 219 11.57 -12.98 -3.55
N SER A 220 12.68 -13.54 -3.08
CA SER A 220 12.80 -14.99 -2.91
C SER A 220 11.99 -15.44 -1.69
N GLY A 221 11.01 -16.32 -1.92
CA GLY A 221 10.30 -16.99 -0.83
C GLY A 221 11.22 -17.97 -0.07
N THR A 222 10.82 -18.33 1.15
CA THR A 222 11.47 -19.40 1.91
C THR A 222 11.30 -20.76 1.22
N THR A 223 12.11 -21.75 1.57
CA THR A 223 11.96 -23.13 1.06
C THR A 223 10.54 -23.66 1.27
N GLN A 224 9.92 -23.36 2.41
CA GLN A 224 8.54 -23.72 2.69
C GLN A 224 7.56 -23.05 1.73
N GLN A 225 7.72 -21.76 1.46
CA GLN A 225 6.85 -21.03 0.52
C GLN A 225 6.96 -21.58 -0.91
N GLN A 226 8.15 -22.05 -1.31
CA GLN A 226 8.31 -22.70 -2.62
C GLN A 226 7.55 -24.03 -2.68
N VAL A 227 7.57 -24.81 -1.59
CA VAL A 227 6.76 -26.04 -1.46
C VAL A 227 5.26 -25.71 -1.50
N GLU A 228 4.85 -24.58 -0.93
CA GLU A 228 3.47 -24.06 -0.98
C GLU A 228 3.05 -23.48 -2.35
N GLY A 229 3.91 -23.59 -3.37
CA GLY A 229 3.61 -23.20 -4.75
C GLY A 229 3.94 -21.73 -5.11
N TYR A 230 4.74 -21.04 -4.29
CA TYR A 230 5.29 -19.73 -4.67
C TYR A 230 6.49 -19.88 -5.61
N GLY A 231 6.57 -18.98 -6.59
CA GLY A 231 7.53 -19.06 -7.68
C GLY A 231 8.93 -18.58 -7.31
N VAL A 232 9.90 -19.04 -8.09
CA VAL A 232 11.25 -18.46 -8.18
C VAL A 232 11.51 -18.03 -9.61
N VAL A 233 12.46 -17.12 -9.81
CA VAL A 233 12.91 -16.73 -11.15
C VAL A 233 13.27 -18.01 -11.94
N PRO A 234 12.71 -18.22 -13.15
CA PRO A 234 12.96 -19.44 -13.91
C PRO A 234 14.45 -19.64 -14.20
N ASN A 235 14.91 -20.89 -14.16
CA ASN A 235 16.30 -21.24 -14.47
C ASN A 235 16.67 -20.73 -15.87
N GLY A 236 17.85 -20.12 -15.98
CA GLY A 236 18.34 -19.58 -17.24
C GLY A 236 17.75 -18.22 -17.63
N PHE A 237 16.75 -17.68 -16.91
CA PHE A 237 16.09 -16.42 -17.30
C PHE A 237 17.06 -15.24 -17.33
N GLU A 238 17.89 -15.08 -16.29
CA GLU A 238 18.89 -14.01 -16.21
C GLU A 238 19.91 -14.12 -17.35
N GLN A 239 20.28 -15.33 -17.77
CA GLN A 239 21.18 -15.58 -18.89
C GLN A 239 20.52 -15.25 -20.23
N ARG A 240 19.27 -15.65 -20.43
CA ARG A 240 18.52 -15.38 -21.68
C ARG A 240 18.19 -13.90 -21.87
N THR A 241 18.04 -13.17 -20.77
CA THR A 241 17.75 -11.72 -20.77
C THR A 241 18.97 -10.86 -20.48
N ALA A 242 20.17 -11.44 -20.53
CA ALA A 242 21.42 -10.72 -20.28
C ALA A 242 21.58 -9.56 -21.28
N GLY A 243 21.79 -8.35 -20.76
CA GLY A 243 21.88 -7.12 -21.55
C GLY A 243 20.54 -6.47 -21.88
N GLN A 244 19.42 -7.17 -21.71
CA GLN A 244 18.08 -6.62 -21.84
C GLN A 244 17.48 -6.24 -20.48
N GLY A 245 17.66 -7.06 -19.45
CA GLY A 245 17.03 -6.85 -18.15
C GLY A 245 17.96 -7.05 -16.96
N LEU A 246 17.55 -6.46 -15.83
CA LEU A 246 18.23 -6.58 -14.54
C LEU A 246 17.27 -7.19 -13.51
N VAL A 247 17.69 -8.32 -12.90
CA VAL A 247 16.94 -9.00 -11.84
C VAL A 247 17.59 -8.71 -10.49
N ILE A 248 16.84 -8.11 -9.56
CA ILE A 248 17.34 -7.73 -8.24
C ILE A 248 16.67 -8.61 -7.19
N LYS A 249 17.46 -9.45 -6.52
CA LYS A 249 16.97 -10.35 -5.47
C LYS A 249 17.02 -9.64 -4.12
N GLY A 250 15.87 -9.43 -3.48
CA GLY A 250 15.82 -8.80 -2.15
C GLY A 250 14.47 -8.21 -1.77
N VAL A 251 14.44 -7.56 -0.60
CA VAL A 251 13.30 -6.78 -0.11
C VAL A 251 13.63 -5.30 -0.27
N GLY A 252 12.99 -4.62 -1.22
CA GLY A 252 13.13 -3.17 -1.37
C GLY A 252 12.97 -2.70 -2.81
N THR A 253 12.38 -1.52 -2.99
CA THR A 253 12.43 -0.78 -4.25
C THR A 253 13.89 -0.57 -4.64
N ALA A 254 14.25 -0.85 -5.90
CA ALA A 254 15.60 -0.59 -6.38
C ALA A 254 15.89 0.90 -6.23
N LYS A 255 17.04 1.23 -5.63
CA LYS A 255 17.49 2.61 -5.43
C LYS A 255 17.78 3.24 -6.80
N VAL A 256 16.89 4.12 -7.27
CA VAL A 256 17.15 5.00 -8.42
C VAL A 256 17.11 6.42 -7.87
N GLY A 257 18.30 7.00 -7.65
CA GLY A 257 18.44 8.35 -7.15
C GLY A 257 18.13 9.37 -8.24
N THR A 258 17.57 10.52 -7.85
CA THR A 258 17.58 11.74 -8.66
C THR A 258 18.10 12.88 -7.78
N GLU A 259 19.04 13.66 -8.33
CA GLU A 259 19.57 14.88 -7.71
C GLU A 259 18.56 16.04 -7.74
N PRO A 260 18.77 17.09 -6.93
CA PRO A 260 17.69 17.97 -6.48
C PRO A 260 17.49 19.19 -7.39
N GLN A 261 16.98 19.01 -8.62
CA GLN A 261 16.30 20.09 -9.37
C GLN A 261 15.28 19.54 -10.40
N SER A 262 14.38 18.66 -9.96
CA SER A 262 13.10 18.41 -10.62
C SER A 262 12.35 17.36 -9.81
N SER A 263 11.56 17.82 -8.84
CA SER A 263 10.78 16.99 -7.94
C SER A 263 9.60 16.36 -8.67
N GLY A 264 9.89 15.38 -9.49
CA GLY A 264 8.95 14.44 -10.08
C GLY A 264 9.57 13.05 -9.92
N TRP A 265 8.78 12.12 -9.40
CA TRP A 265 8.90 10.69 -9.68
C TRP A 265 9.66 10.44 -10.97
N ILE A 266 10.75 9.64 -10.94
CA ILE A 266 11.62 9.26 -12.09
C ILE A 266 10.94 9.66 -13.40
N SER A 267 11.17 10.89 -13.82
CA SER A 267 10.64 11.36 -15.08
C SER A 267 11.36 10.50 -16.11
N GLU A 268 10.59 9.93 -17.01
CA GLU A 268 11.12 9.26 -18.20
C GLU A 268 11.49 7.78 -18.02
N SER A 269 10.58 6.97 -17.48
CA SER A 269 10.54 5.51 -17.70
C SER A 269 9.08 5.02 -17.63
N LEU A 270 8.69 4.18 -18.59
CA LEU A 270 7.34 3.62 -18.65
C LEU A 270 7.08 2.75 -17.42
N TRP A 271 6.23 3.21 -16.51
CA TRP A 271 5.79 2.42 -15.36
C TRP A 271 4.77 1.39 -15.84
N VAL A 272 5.11 0.11 -15.75
CA VAL A 272 4.14 -0.97 -15.87
C VAL A 272 4.15 -1.78 -14.57
N GLU A 273 3.30 -1.38 -13.64
CA GLU A 273 2.84 -2.28 -12.60
C GLU A 273 1.84 -3.25 -13.24
N LEU A 274 2.31 -4.42 -13.67
CA LEU A 274 1.45 -5.46 -14.24
C LEU A 274 0.61 -6.11 -13.12
N GLY A 275 -0.51 -5.47 -12.79
CA GLY A 275 -1.63 -6.14 -12.13
C GLY A 275 -2.27 -7.12 -13.10
N PHE A 276 -1.94 -8.41 -13.01
CA PHE A 276 -2.62 -9.44 -13.80
C PHE A 276 -4.08 -9.57 -13.35
N GLY A 277 -5.00 -9.20 -14.24
CA GLY A 277 -6.41 -9.54 -14.17
C GLY A 277 -6.78 -10.59 -15.21
N ARG A 278 -7.05 -11.81 -14.75
CA ARG A 278 -8.28 -12.55 -15.05
C ARG A 278 -8.60 -13.40 -13.81
N ASP A 279 -9.73 -13.07 -13.18
CA ASP A 279 -10.41 -13.76 -12.07
C ASP A 279 -9.84 -13.68 -10.65
N SER A 280 -8.99 -12.71 -10.30
CA SER A 280 -8.78 -12.41 -8.87
C SER A 280 -8.27 -10.99 -8.62
N GLY A 281 -9.12 -10.17 -8.00
CA GLY A 281 -8.72 -8.84 -7.53
C GLY A 281 -7.64 -8.88 -6.44
N TRP A 282 -6.72 -7.90 -6.56
CA TRP A 282 -5.89 -7.21 -5.53
C TRP A 282 -4.39 -7.55 -5.39
N SER A 283 -3.55 -6.52 -5.65
CA SER A 283 -2.43 -6.00 -4.80
C SER A 283 -1.90 -4.66 -5.39
N HIS A 284 -2.06 -3.46 -4.80
CA HIS A 284 -1.30 -2.75 -3.73
C HIS A 284 0.19 -2.48 -4.13
N ASP A 285 0.70 -1.24 -4.28
CA ASP A 285 0.64 -0.03 -3.42
C ASP A 285 0.93 1.31 -4.17
N ILE A 286 0.32 2.41 -3.70
CA ILE A 286 0.54 3.85 -4.06
C ILE A 286 0.04 4.32 -5.44
N GLY A 287 -1.10 5.00 -5.43
CA GLY A 287 -1.48 5.95 -6.48
C GLY A 287 -2.22 5.36 -7.69
N LEU A 288 -3.50 4.99 -7.51
CA LEU A 288 -4.41 4.88 -8.65
C LEU A 288 -5.54 5.88 -8.51
N ALA A 289 -5.58 6.78 -9.50
CA ALA A 289 -6.67 7.67 -9.80
C ALA A 289 -7.92 6.83 -10.07
N TYR A 290 -8.96 7.00 -9.26
CA TYR A 290 -10.31 6.71 -9.71
C TYR A 290 -10.75 7.85 -10.62
N GLY A 291 -10.57 7.66 -11.92
CA GLY A 291 -11.01 8.57 -12.97
C GLY A 291 -11.54 7.75 -14.14
N GLY A 292 -12.74 7.18 -13.99
CA GLY A 292 -13.47 6.63 -15.12
C GLY A 292 -13.98 7.77 -15.99
N TRP A 293 -13.50 7.86 -17.24
CA TRP A 293 -14.16 8.65 -18.27
C TRP A 293 -15.50 7.97 -18.62
N PRO A 294 -16.62 8.72 -18.68
CA PRO A 294 -17.84 8.21 -19.29
C PRO A 294 -17.66 8.19 -20.81
N VAL A 295 -17.63 7.01 -21.40
CA VAL A 295 -17.92 6.85 -22.83
C VAL A 295 -19.41 6.60 -22.94
N SER A 296 -20.19 7.67 -23.12
CA SER A 296 -21.52 7.54 -23.72
C SER A 296 -21.34 7.11 -25.17
N GLU A 297 -21.87 5.95 -25.52
CA GLU A 297 -21.98 5.48 -26.90
C GLU A 297 -22.70 6.50 -27.79
N ARG A 298 -22.16 6.67 -29.00
CA ARG A 298 -22.83 7.34 -30.11
C ARG A 298 -24.05 6.51 -30.53
N GLN A 299 -25.19 7.16 -30.72
CA GLN A 299 -26.13 6.76 -31.76
C GLN A 299 -26.15 7.83 -32.85
N ALA A 300 -25.88 7.37 -34.06
CA ALA A 300 -26.04 8.10 -35.30
C ALA A 300 -27.52 8.08 -35.73
N LEU A 301 -28.05 9.25 -36.09
CA LEU A 301 -29.09 9.49 -37.08
C LEU A 301 -28.71 10.88 -37.67
N GLY A 302 -28.35 11.07 -38.94
CA GLY A 302 -29.09 10.64 -40.13
C GLY A 302 -30.07 11.76 -40.48
N GLY A 303 -29.64 12.74 -41.30
CA GLY A 303 -30.46 13.86 -41.76
C GLY A 303 -29.67 15.16 -41.88
#